data_AF-A0A2S9VDN9-F1
#
_entry.id   AF-A0A2S9VDN9-F1
#
_cell.length_a   1.000
_cell.length_b   1.000
_cell.length_c   1.000
_cell.angle_alpha   90.00
_cell.angle_beta   90.00
_cell.angle_gamma   90.00
#
_symmetry.space_group_name_H-M   'P 1'
#
loop_
_entity.id
_entity.type
_entity.pdbx_description
1 polymer ?
#
loop_
_entity_poly.entity_id
_entity_poly.type
_entity_poly.pdbx_seq_one_letter_code
_entity_poly.pdbx_strand_id
1 'polypeptide(L)'
;MELAVIRLKDSVYCRNFSDLSGLAFFSARTCQTFFVHQPLKRAINLAKPSDEMSVDEFIDHFHDGQLATVNELEARGLLVRV
;
A
#
# COMPACT_ATOMS: atom_id res chain seq x y z
N MET A 1 -6.43 13.79 16.89
CA MET A 1 -5.23 13.44 16.11
C MET A 1 -5.74 13.28 14.69
N GLU A 2 -5.30 14.12 13.74
CA GLU A 2 -5.71 13.97 12.34
C GLU A 2 -5.16 12.65 11.82
N LEU A 3 -6.04 11.75 11.43
CA LEU A 3 -5.65 10.50 10.79
C LEU A 3 -5.18 10.86 9.39
N ALA A 4 -3.87 10.77 9.14
CA ALA A 4 -3.35 10.91 7.79
C ALA A 4 -3.99 9.80 6.93
N VAL A 5 -4.72 10.18 5.90
CA VAL A 5 -5.38 9.27 4.98
C VAL A 5 -4.48 9.07 3.77
N ILE A 6 -4.43 7.84 3.26
CA ILE A 6 -3.69 7.46 2.07
C ILE A 6 -4.61 6.79 1.05
N ARG A 7 -4.26 6.92 -0.22
CA ARG A 7 -4.87 6.20 -1.34
C ARG A 7 -3.81 5.75 -2.35
N LEU A 8 -4.17 4.82 -3.22
CA LEU A 8 -3.33 4.49 -4.38
C LEU A 8 -3.20 5.71 -5.30
N LYS A 9 -2.00 5.95 -5.82
CA LYS A 9 -1.81 6.95 -6.87
C LYS A 9 -2.55 6.50 -8.14
N ASP A 10 -2.98 7.46 -8.94
CA ASP A 10 -3.63 7.18 -10.21
C ASP A 10 -2.74 6.30 -11.10
N SER A 11 -3.36 5.31 -11.75
CA SER A 11 -2.69 4.27 -12.56
C SER A 11 -1.78 3.32 -11.78
N VAL A 12 -1.88 3.28 -10.45
CA VAL A 12 -1.26 2.24 -9.60
C VAL A 12 -2.31 1.23 -9.17
N TYR A 13 -1.92 -0.04 -9.22
CA TYR A 13 -2.74 -1.18 -8.83
C TYR A 13 -2.05 -1.92 -7.68
N CYS A 14 -2.80 -2.27 -6.65
CA CYS A 14 -2.31 -3.07 -5.53
C CYS A 14 -3.01 -4.43 -5.50
N ARG A 15 -2.24 -5.49 -5.26
CA ARG A 15 -2.79 -6.83 -5.05
C ARG A 15 -2.02 -7.57 -3.97
N ASN A 16 -2.74 -8.39 -3.20
CA ASN A 16 -2.13 -9.39 -2.35
C ASN A 16 -1.46 -10.45 -3.23
N PHE A 17 -0.25 -10.86 -2.85
CA PHE A 17 0.42 -11.99 -3.48
C PHE A 17 0.58 -13.11 -2.45
N SER A 18 -0.30 -14.12 -2.55
CA SER A 18 -0.49 -15.19 -1.56
C SER A 18 0.77 -16.01 -1.31
N ASP A 19 1.60 -16.19 -2.32
CA ASP A 19 2.76 -17.08 -2.24
C ASP A 19 3.96 -16.42 -1.56
N LEU A 20 3.92 -15.10 -1.35
CA LEU A 20 5.00 -14.31 -0.74
C LEU A 20 4.58 -13.60 0.55
N SER A 21 3.35 -13.80 1.02
CA SER A 21 2.81 -13.14 2.22
C SER A 21 3.02 -11.62 2.19
N GLY A 22 2.51 -10.91 1.16
CA GLY A 22 2.75 -9.47 1.02
C GLY A 22 1.91 -8.77 -0.04
N LEU A 23 2.31 -7.55 -0.40
CA LEU A 23 1.66 -6.74 -1.44
C LEU A 23 2.55 -6.54 -2.66
N ALA A 24 1.93 -6.55 -3.84
CA ALA A 24 2.54 -6.10 -5.07
C ALA A 24 1.84 -4.82 -5.55
N PHE A 25 2.64 -3.79 -5.84
CA PHE A 25 2.20 -2.53 -6.41
C PHE A 25 2.70 -2.44 -7.85
N PHE A 26 1.78 -2.33 -8.80
CA PHE A 26 2.09 -2.16 -10.21
C PHE A 26 1.75 -0.75 -10.67
N SER A 27 2.72 -0.05 -11.26
CA SER A 27 2.52 1.25 -11.90
C SER A 27 2.33 1.06 -13.41
N ALA A 28 1.13 1.33 -13.92
CA ALA A 28 0.88 1.27 -15.37
C ALA A 28 1.57 2.38 -16.15
N ARG A 29 2.03 3.45 -15.47
CA ARG A 29 2.78 4.53 -16.12
C ARG A 29 4.23 4.13 -16.41
N THR A 30 4.88 3.46 -15.46
CA THR A 30 6.29 3.08 -15.57
C THR A 30 6.49 1.62 -15.94
N CYS A 31 5.42 0.82 -15.97
CA CYS A 31 5.44 -0.63 -16.11
C CYS A 31 6.32 -1.34 -15.06
N GLN A 32 6.49 -0.73 -13.90
CA GLN A 32 7.28 -1.27 -12.80
C GLN A 32 6.40 -1.90 -11.74
N THR A 33 6.91 -2.98 -11.15
CA THR A 33 6.30 -3.65 -10.00
C THR A 33 7.20 -3.50 -8.79
N PHE A 34 6.62 -3.13 -7.65
CA PHE A 34 7.28 -3.06 -6.36
C PHE A 34 6.61 -4.03 -5.39
N PHE A 35 7.40 -4.75 -4.61
CA PHE A 35 6.92 -5.77 -3.68
C PHE A 35 7.21 -5.36 -2.24
N VAL A 36 6.17 -5.40 -1.41
CA VAL A 36 6.28 -5.30 0.04
C VAL A 36 6.21 -6.72 0.58
N HIS A 37 7.36 -7.30 0.88
CA HIS A 37 7.50 -8.64 1.43
C HIS A 37 7.32 -8.63 2.95
N GLN A 38 6.09 -8.44 3.40
CA GLN A 38 5.75 -8.41 4.83
C GLN A 38 4.47 -9.20 5.09
N PRO A 39 4.49 -10.21 5.98
CA PRO A 39 3.32 -11.01 6.30
C PRO A 39 2.12 -10.14 6.68
N LEU A 40 0.98 -10.44 6.07
CA LEU A 40 -0.29 -9.77 6.36
C LEU A 40 -1.00 -10.47 7.52
N LYS A 41 -1.36 -9.71 8.55
CA LYS A 41 -2.28 -10.15 9.63
C LYS A 41 -3.69 -10.39 9.09
N ARG A 42 -4.11 -9.58 8.12
CA ARG A 42 -5.45 -9.62 7.50
C ARG A 42 -5.40 -9.11 6.06
N ALA A 43 -6.36 -9.50 5.23
CA ALA A 43 -6.44 -9.05 3.85
C ALA A 43 -6.58 -7.52 3.75
N ILE A 44 -5.87 -6.90 2.80
CA ILE A 44 -5.97 -5.46 2.50
C ILE A 44 -6.94 -5.27 1.33
N ASN A 45 -7.89 -4.33 1.48
CA ASN A 45 -8.82 -3.93 0.44
C ASN A 45 -8.51 -2.49 -0.01
N LEU A 46 -7.46 -2.35 -0.81
CA LEU A 46 -7.08 -1.10 -1.46
C LEU A 46 -6.98 -1.38 -2.97
N ALA A 47 -8.13 -1.38 -3.67
CA ALA A 47 -8.23 -1.94 -5.00
C ALA A 47 -8.25 -0.86 -6.10
N LYS A 48 -8.69 0.35 -5.77
CA LYS A 48 -8.83 1.47 -6.69
C LYS A 48 -8.19 2.75 -6.13
N PRO A 49 -7.75 3.68 -6.99
CA PRO A 49 -7.25 5.00 -6.55
C PRO A 49 -8.26 5.85 -5.79
N SER A 50 -9.56 5.52 -5.84
CA SER A 50 -10.62 6.15 -5.05
C SER A 50 -10.77 5.56 -3.65
N ASP A 51 -10.17 4.39 -3.39
CA ASP A 51 -10.25 3.75 -2.09
C ASP A 51 -9.25 4.45 -1.17
N GLU A 52 -9.76 4.98 -0.07
CA GLU A 52 -9.00 5.69 0.95
C GLU A 52 -8.92 4.83 2.21
N MET A 53 -7.77 4.87 2.87
CA MET A 53 -7.50 4.13 4.10
C MET A 53 -6.63 5.00 5.00
N SER A 54 -6.81 4.93 6.32
CA SER A 54 -5.91 5.63 7.22
C SER A 54 -4.52 4.97 7.23
N VAL A 55 -3.46 5.75 7.48
CA VAL A 55 -2.10 5.22 7.62
C VAL A 55 -2.03 4.14 8.70
N ASP A 56 -2.68 4.37 9.84
CA ASP A 56 -2.69 3.42 10.96
C ASP A 56 -3.40 2.10 10.57
N GLU A 57 -4.55 2.19 9.88
CA GLU A 57 -5.25 1.02 9.39
C GLU A 57 -4.38 0.23 8.40
N PHE A 58 -3.77 0.90 7.42
CA PHE A 58 -2.90 0.27 6.43
C PHE A 58 -1.74 -0.48 7.08
N ILE A 59 -1.08 0.15 8.05
CA ILE A 59 0.05 -0.45 8.75
C ILE A 59 -0.40 -1.65 9.61
N ASP A 60 -1.59 -1.58 10.21
CA ASP A 60 -2.14 -2.64 11.06
C ASP A 60 -2.59 -3.90 10.28
N HIS A 61 -2.53 -3.86 8.95
CA HIS A 61 -2.63 -5.06 8.13
C HIS A 61 -1.34 -5.89 8.10
N PHE A 62 -0.19 -5.32 8.45
CA PHE A 62 1.11 -6.02 8.45
C PHE A 62 1.48 -6.49 9.86
N HIS A 63 2.13 -7.65 9.97
CA HIS A 63 2.62 -8.18 11.25
C HIS A 63 3.59 -7.22 11.92
N ASP A 64 4.60 -6.79 11.16
CA ASP A 64 5.67 -5.91 11.62
C ASP A 64 5.42 -4.45 11.19
N GLY A 65 4.17 -4.07 10.92
CA GLY A 65 3.81 -2.83 10.25
C GLY A 65 4.62 -1.61 10.72
N GLN A 66 5.29 -0.95 9.76
CA GLN A 66 6.11 0.23 10.03
C GLN A 66 5.67 1.40 9.15
N LEU A 67 5.64 2.60 9.74
CA LEU A 67 5.46 3.86 9.02
C LEU A 67 6.50 4.03 7.89
N ALA A 68 7.68 3.43 8.05
CA ALA A 68 8.72 3.40 7.03
C ALA A 68 8.23 2.77 5.70
N THR A 69 7.41 1.72 5.75
CA THR A 69 6.83 1.10 4.55
C THR A 69 5.95 2.10 3.79
N VAL A 70 5.10 2.84 4.51
CA VAL A 70 4.24 3.88 3.90
C VAL A 70 5.08 4.97 3.28
N ASN A 71 6.07 5.49 4.01
CA ASN A 71 6.96 6.53 3.50
C ASN A 71 7.72 6.10 2.23
N GLU A 72 8.15 4.84 2.14
CA GLU A 72 8.80 4.32 0.93
C GLU A 72 7.83 4.24 -0.26
N LEU A 73 6.61 3.74 -0.02
CA LEU A 73 5.57 3.68 -1.05
C LEU A 73 5.18 5.08 -1.54
N GLU A 74 5.14 6.08 -0.67
CA GLU A 74 4.94 7.49 -1.02
C GLU A 74 6.12 8.04 -1.85
N ALA A 75 7.36 7.79 -1.42
CA ALA A 75 8.57 8.24 -2.13
C ALA A 75 8.67 7.64 -3.55
N ARG A 76 8.17 6.42 -3.73
CA ARG A 76 8.06 5.75 -5.04
C ARG A 76 6.86 6.21 -5.86
N GLY A 77 5.97 7.02 -5.29
CA GLY A 77 4.75 7.49 -5.94
C GLY A 77 3.73 6.38 -6.16
N LEU A 78 3.67 5.40 -5.25
CA LEU A 78 2.69 4.31 -5.28
C LEU A 78 1.45 4.67 -4.44
N LEU A 79 1.67 5.40 -3.36
CA LEU A 79 0.63 5.96 -2.48
C LEU A 79 0.73 7.49 -2.46
N VAL A 80 -0.36 8.15 -2.10
CA VAL A 80 -0.44 9.59 -1.87
C VAL A 80 -1.29 9.88 -0.63
N ARG A 81 -0.96 10.95 0.11
CA ARG A 81 -1.84 11.46 1.17
C ARG A 81 -2.99 12.27 0.59
N VAL A 82 -4.12 12.22 1.26
CA VAL A 82 -5.34 12.99 0.96
C VAL A 82 -5.54 14.06 2.02
#